data_AF-A0A818SHR9-F1
#
_entry.id   AF-A0A818SHR9-F1
#
_cell.length_a   1.000
_cell.length_b   1.000
_cell.length_c   1.000
_cell.angle_alpha   90.00
_cell.angle_beta   90.00
_cell.angle_gamma   90.00
#
_symmetry.space_group_name_H-M   'P 1'
#
loop_
_entity.id
_entity.type
_entity.pdbx_description
1 polymer ?
#
loop_
_entity_poly.entity_id
_entity_poly.type
_entity_poly.pdbx_seq_one_letter_code
_entity_poly.pdbx_strand_id
1 'polypeptide(L)' 'MSSNKGGFRLLNRDLTSGYKPTQWRSTVSAPSCALCNKAVFPAEEVIGAGQKYHKLCLKC' A
#
# COMPACT_ATOMS: atom_id res chain seq x y z
N MET A 1 -22.47 45.34 27.12
CA MET A 1 -21.80 44.04 27.34
C MET A 1 -22.89 43.08 27.83
N SER A 2 -23.22 41.92 27.29
CA SER A 2 -22.49 40.94 26.49
C SER A 2 -23.56 40.15 25.69
N SER A 3 -23.56 40.30 24.37
CA SER A 3 -23.17 39.24 23.42
C SER A 3 -24.30 38.28 23.03
N ASN A 4 -25.04 38.69 22.01
CA ASN A 4 -25.86 37.84 21.15
C ASN A 4 -24.93 36.81 20.46
N LYS A 5 -24.81 35.58 20.98
CA LYS A 5 -24.04 34.53 20.31
C LYS A 5 -24.97 33.72 19.42
N GLY A 6 -25.18 34.24 18.21
CA GLY A 6 -25.64 33.45 17.07
C GLY A 6 -24.64 32.30 16.84
N GLY A 7 -25.07 31.09 17.16
CA GLY A 7 -24.31 29.87 16.87
C GLY A 7 -24.40 29.59 15.38
N PHE A 8 -23.47 30.16 14.61
CA PHE A 8 -23.14 29.73 13.27
C PHE A 8 -22.66 28.27 13.37
N ARG A 9 -23.62 27.33 13.23
CA ARG A 9 -23.35 25.89 13.18
C ARG A 9 -22.55 25.62 11.90
N LEU A 10 -21.25 25.79 12.01
CA LEU A 10 -20.25 25.19 11.13
C LEU A 10 -20.30 23.67 11.31
N LEU A 11 -21.35 23.03 10.78
CA LEU A 11 -21.23 21.64 10.40
C LEU A 11 -20.33 21.63 9.17
N ASN A 12 -19.11 21.14 9.40
CA ASN A 12 -18.09 21.01 8.38
C ASN A 12 -18.67 20.28 7.17
N ARG A 13 -18.53 20.93 6.02
CA ARG A 13 -18.76 20.38 4.70
C ARG A 13 -17.65 19.36 4.44
N ASP A 14 -17.81 18.17 5.01
CA ASP A 14 -16.85 17.07 4.88
C ASP A 14 -16.66 16.74 3.39
N LEU A 15 -15.53 17.19 2.84
CA LEU A 15 -15.07 16.99 1.46
C LEU A 15 -14.71 15.52 1.15
N THR A 16 -15.25 14.57 1.91
CA THR A 16 -15.00 13.13 1.75
C THR A 16 -16.05 12.44 0.88
N SER A 17 -17.10 13.14 0.42
CA SER A 17 -18.19 12.56 -0.37
C SER A 17 -17.83 12.14 -1.82
N GLY A 18 -16.56 12.12 -2.20
CA GLY A 18 -16.14 11.83 -3.59
C GLY A 18 -14.91 10.94 -3.77
N TYR A 19 -14.03 10.80 -2.77
CA TYR A 19 -12.88 9.92 -2.88
C TYR A 19 -13.27 8.49 -2.52
N LYS A 20 -13.80 7.78 -3.51
CA LYS A 20 -13.94 6.32 -3.50
C LYS A 20 -12.61 5.73 -4.00
N PRO A 21 -11.68 5.28 -3.13
CA PRO A 21 -10.52 4.56 -3.63
C PRO A 21 -11.04 3.28 -4.28
N THR A 22 -10.95 3.21 -5.61
CA THR A 22 -11.26 2.01 -6.39
C THR A 22 -10.39 0.87 -5.85
N GLN A 23 -11.03 0.04 -5.04
CA GLN A 23 -10.73 -1.35 -4.73
C GLN A 23 -9.27 -1.78 -4.96
N TRP A 24 -8.45 -1.63 -3.91
CA TRP A 24 -7.14 -2.27 -3.78
C TRP A 24 -7.31 -3.78 -3.60
N ARG A 25 -7.53 -4.49 -4.71
CA ARG A 25 -7.40 -5.95 -4.74
C ARG A 25 -5.92 -6.30 -4.80
N SER A 26 -5.33 -6.51 -3.64
CA SER A 26 -3.98 -7.04 -3.50
C SER A 26 -3.97 -8.56 -3.67
N THR A 27 -4.36 -9.07 -4.85
CA THR A 27 -4.07 -10.46 -5.22
C THR A 27 -2.84 -10.51 -6.11
N VAL A 28 -1.77 -9.81 -5.71
CA VAL A 28 -0.45 -10.01 -6.30
C VAL A 28 0.12 -11.26 -5.64
N SER A 29 0.08 -12.39 -6.37
CA SER A 29 0.81 -13.59 -5.97
C SER A 29 2.30 -13.24 -6.00
N ALA A 30 2.90 -13.02 -4.83
CA ALA A 30 4.31 -12.68 -4.75
C ALA A 30 5.14 -13.90 -5.18
N PRO A 31 6.09 -13.74 -6.11
CA PRO A 31 6.96 -14.85 -6.51
C PRO A 31 7.75 -15.35 -5.30
N SER A 32 7.88 -16.67 -5.14
CA SER A 32 8.68 -17.26 -4.07
C SER A 32 10.13 -17.45 -4.51
N CYS A 33 11.05 -17.29 -3.56
CA CYS A 33 12.47 -17.53 -3.79
C CYS A 33 12.75 -19.02 -3.84
N ALA A 34 13.40 -19.50 -4.91
CA ALA A 34 13.72 -20.91 -5.05
C ALA A 34 14.73 -21.43 -4.02
N LEU A 35 15.51 -20.55 -3.38
CA LEU A 35 16.51 -20.94 -2.38
C LEU A 35 15.94 -21.03 -0.97
N CYS A 36 15.12 -20.04 -0.59
CA CYS A 36 14.66 -19.91 0.80
C CYS A 36 13.14 -19.97 0.97
N ASN A 37 12.40 -20.23 -0.12
CA ASN A 37 10.94 -20.38 -0.20
C ASN A 37 10.13 -19.23 0.42
N LYS A 38 10.75 -18.07 0.66
CA LYS A 38 10.08 -16.85 1.12
C LYS A 38 9.58 -16.05 -0.07
N ALA A 39 8.54 -15.25 0.16
CA ALA A 39 8.07 -14.28 -0.83
C ALA A 39 9.20 -13.30 -1.19
N VAL A 40 9.34 -13.04 -2.49
CA VAL A 40 10.26 -12.07 -3.06
C VAL A 40 9.43 -10.87 -3.47
N PHE A 41 9.65 -9.76 -2.78
CA PHE A 41 9.02 -8.50 -3.12
C PHE A 41 9.82 -7.79 -4.21
N PRO A 42 9.19 -6.91 -5.01
CA PRO A 42 9.87 -6.18 -6.08
C PRO A 42 11.07 -5.33 -5.59
N ALA A 43 11.11 -4.99 -4.31
CA ALA A 43 12.26 -4.31 -3.70
C ALA A 43 13.52 -5.18 -3.59
N GLU A 44 13.38 -6.51 -3.54
CA GLU A 44 14.47 -7.46 -3.30
C GLU A 44 14.59 -8.52 -4.41
N GLU A 45 13.78 -8.42 -5.47
CA GLU A 45 13.73 -9.41 -6.54
C GLU A 45 14.93 -9.32 -7.47
N VAL A 46 15.61 -10.45 -7.66
CA VAL A 46 16.61 -10.65 -8.69
C VAL A 46 16.25 -11.88 -9.51
N ILE A 47 16.44 -11.81 -10.83
CA ILE A 47 16.09 -12.89 -11.76
C ILE A 47 17.39 -13.61 -12.12
N GLY A 48 17.46 -14.91 -11.80
CA GLY A 48 18.57 -15.79 -12.17
C GLY A 48 18.03 -17.08 -12.77
N ALA A 49 18.57 -17.54 -13.90
CA ALA A 49 18.14 -18.79 -14.55
C ALA A 49 16.60 -18.93 -14.75
N GLY A 50 15.89 -17.81 -14.94
CA GLY A 50 14.42 -17.79 -15.08
C GLY A 50 13.63 -17.92 -13.78
N GLN A 51 14.29 -17.99 -12.62
CA GLN A 51 13.66 -17.99 -11.30
C GLN A 51 13.96 -16.71 -10.52
N LYS A 52 13.10 -16.43 -9.54
CA LYS A 52 13.20 -15.24 -8.69
C LYS A 52 13.95 -15.59 -7.41
N TYR A 53 14.88 -14.73 -7.02
CA TYR A 53 15.67 -14.87 -5.81
C TYR A 53 15.68 -13.56 -5.03
N HIS A 54 16.09 -13.63 -3.76
CA HIS A 54 16.50 -12.44 -3.02
C HIS A 54 17.92 -12.02 -3.44
N LYS A 55 18.22 -10.72 -3.34
CA LYS A 55 19.57 -10.16 -3.57
C LYS A 55 20.69 -10.92 -2.83
N LEU A 56 20.40 -11.44 -1.63
CA LEU A 56 21.35 -12.20 -0.81
C LEU A 56 21.34 -13.72 -1.09
N CYS A 57 20.32 -14.24 -1.77
CA CYS A 57 20.20 -15.66 -2.10
C CYS A 57 20.86 -16.02 -3.43
N LEU A 58 21.01 -15.06 -4.35
CA LEU A 58 21.72 -15.29 -5.60
C LEU A 58 23.24 -15.11 -5.38
N LYS A 59 23.94 -16.21 -5.13
CA LYS A 59 25.42 -16.27 -5.04
C LYS A 59 25.93 -17.27 -6.07
N CYS A 60 27.09 -16.98 -6.66
CA CYS A 60 27.80 -17.89 -7.56
C CYS A 60 28.26 -19.15 -6.81
#